data_AF-A0A928PGX1-F1
#
_entry.id   AF-A0A928PGX1-F1
#
_cell.length_a   1.000
_cell.length_b   1.000
_cell.length_c   1.000
_cell.angle_alpha   90.00
_cell.angle_beta   90.00
_cell.angle_gamma   90.00
#
_symmetry.space_group_name_H-M   'P 1'
#
loop_
_entity.id
_entity.type
_entity.pdbx_description
1 polymer ?
#
loop_
_entity_poly.entity_id
_entity_poly.type
_entity_poly.pdbx_seq_one_letter_code
_entity_poly.pdbx_strand_id
1 'polypeptide(L)' 'MKFLLDTHILLWALRGDPLLPQGAAEAIGNPESVVVYSAASLWEVETKHLAHPD' A
#
# COMPACT_ATOMS: atom_id res chain seq x y z
N MET A 1 16.81 3.33 0.34
CA MET A 1 16.14 4.29 -0.60
C MET A 1 14.75 4.63 -0.06
N LYS A 2 14.12 5.74 -0.47
CA LYS A 2 12.77 6.11 0.00
C LYS A 2 11.71 5.84 -1.07
N PHE A 3 10.66 5.11 -0.72
CA PHE A 3 9.56 4.77 -1.61
C PHE A 3 8.24 5.30 -1.05
N LEU A 4 7.45 5.97 -1.90
CA LEU A 4 6.06 6.29 -1.61
C LEU A 4 5.19 5.22 -2.24
N LEU A 5 4.40 4.52 -1.43
CA LEU A 5 3.47 3.51 -1.94
C LEU A 5 2.22 4.18 -2.50
N ASP A 6 1.78 3.67 -3.65
CA ASP A 6 0.40 3.84 -4.09
C ASP A 6 -0.55 3.06 -3.18
N THR A 7 -1.80 3.52 -3.08
CA THR A 7 -2.87 2.86 -2.33
C THR A 7 -3.00 1.37 -2.67
N HIS A 8 -2.96 0.98 -3.95
CA HIS A 8 -3.16 -0.43 -4.30
C HIS A 8 -1.99 -1.32 -3.84
N ILE A 9 -0.75 -0.83 -3.93
CA ILE A 9 0.45 -1.55 -3.45
C ILE A 9 0.39 -1.74 -1.94
N LEU A 10 -0.01 -0.69 -1.20
CA LEU A 10 -0.20 -0.77 0.25
C LEU A 10 -1.24 -1.85 0.61
N LEU A 11 -2.40 -1.84 -0.04
CA LEU A 11 -3.47 -2.80 0.24
C LEU A 11 -3.05 -4.24 -0.10
N TRP A 12 -2.39 -4.46 -1.24
CA TRP A 12 -1.88 -5.77 -1.60
C TRP A 12 -0.80 -6.27 -0.63
N ALA A 13 0.12 -5.41 -0.21
CA ALA A 13 1.14 -5.77 0.77
C ALA A 13 0.54 -6.17 2.12
N LEU A 14 -0.47 -5.42 2.61
CA LEU A 14 -1.16 -5.74 3.87
C LEU A 14 -1.92 -7.07 3.83
N ARG A 15 -2.39 -7.47 2.65
CA ARG A 15 -3.17 -8.72 2.46
C ARG A 15 -2.31 -9.91 2.03
N GLY A 16 -1.02 -9.71 1.77
CA GLY A 16 -0.18 -10.73 1.13
C GLY A 16 -0.74 -11.16 -0.24
N ASP A 17 -1.31 -10.20 -0.97
CA ASP A 17 -2.03 -10.46 -2.22
C ASP A 17 -1.06 -10.91 -3.33
N PRO A 18 -1.39 -11.95 -4.11
CA PRO A 18 -0.54 -12.44 -5.20
C PRO A 18 -0.33 -11.43 -6.33
N LEU A 19 -1.16 -10.38 -6.40
CA LEU A 19 -0.99 -9.28 -7.36
C LEU A 19 0.12 -8.30 -6.96
N LEU A 20 0.69 -8.42 -5.75
CA LEU A 20 1.81 -7.58 -5.34
C LEU A 20 3.03 -7.82 -6.26
N PRO A 21 3.50 -6.80 -6.99
CA PRO A 21 4.67 -6.97 -7.85
C PRO A 21 5.90 -7.35 -7.03
N GLN A 22 6.70 -8.29 -7.54
CA GLN A 22 7.89 -8.79 -6.84
C GLN A 22 8.84 -7.65 -6.42
N GLY A 23 9.11 -6.68 -7.30
CA GLY A 23 9.97 -5.54 -6.96
C GLY A 23 9.42 -4.66 -5.83
N ALA A 24 8.09 -4.54 -5.70
CA ALA A 24 7.47 -3.82 -4.60
C ALA A 24 7.60 -4.62 -3.29
N ALA A 25 7.40 -5.94 -3.34
CA ALA A 25 7.60 -6.82 -2.18
C ALA A 25 9.05 -6.78 -1.67
N GLU A 26 10.02 -6.83 -2.58
CA GLU A 26 11.45 -6.72 -2.26
C GLU A 26 11.80 -5.36 -1.65
N ALA A 27 11.28 -4.27 -2.21
CA ALA A 27 11.49 -2.93 -1.66
C ALA A 27 10.87 -2.76 -0.26
N ILE A 28 9.70 -3.35 -0.01
CA ILE A 28 9.01 -3.30 1.28
C ILE A 28 9.71 -4.16 2.34
N GLY A 29 10.18 -5.36 1.96
CA GLY A 29 10.88 -6.27 2.86
C GLY A 29 12.34 -5.89 3.15
N ASN A 30 12.92 -4.96 2.40
CA ASN A 30 14.30 -4.54 2.58
C ASN A 30 14.43 -3.55 3.76
N PRO A 31 15.20 -3.88 4.81
CA PRO A 31 15.37 -3.01 5.98
C PRO A 31 16.08 -1.67 5.68
N GLU A 32 16.83 -1.57 4.59
CA GLU A 32 17.50 -0.33 4.13
C GLU A 32 16.55 0.59 3.34
N SER A 33 15.32 0.16 3.11
CA SER A 33 14.29 0.93 2.42
C SER A 33 13.38 1.64 3.41
N VAL A 34 13.19 2.94 3.18
CA VAL A 34 12.22 3.75 3.92
C VAL A 34 10.95 3.78 3.11
N VAL A 35 9.95 3.03 3.55
CA VAL A 35 8.63 2.98 2.92
C VAL A 35 7.70 3.96 3.62
N VAL A 36 7.06 4.83 2.85
CA VAL A 36 6.04 5.75 3.33
C VAL A 36 4.76 5.61 2.52
N TYR A 37 3.64 5.99 3.12
CA TYR A 37 2.35 6.08 2.46
C TYR A 37 1.67 7.40 2.85
N SER A 38 0.73 7.86 2.04
CA SER A 38 -0.01 9.08 2.30
C SER A 38 -1.15 8.82 3.26
N ALA A 39 -1.26 9.63 4.32
CA ALA A 39 -2.43 9.61 5.19
C ALA A 39 -3.72 9.95 4.42
N ALA A 40 -3.65 10.83 3.42
CA ALA A 40 -4.80 11.20 2.60
C ALA A 40 -5.32 10.02 1.77
N SER A 41 -4.42 9.15 1.29
CA SER A 41 -4.82 7.93 0.58
C SER A 41 -5.62 6.98 1.47
N LEU A 42 -5.30 6.91 2.77
CA LEU A 42 -6.06 6.10 3.72
C LEU A 42 -7.48 6.67 3.96
N TRP A 43 -7.61 8.00 4.06
CA TRP A 43 -8.92 8.66 4.13
C TRP A 43 -9.76 8.43 2.87
N GLU A 44 -9.13 8.42 1.69
CA GLU A 44 -9.82 8.12 0.45
C GLU A 44 -10.34 6.68 0.41
N VAL A 45 -9.54 5.71 0.88
CA VAL A 45 -9.98 4.31 1.01
C VAL A 45 -11.20 4.20 1.91
N GLU A 46 -11.15 4.81 3.10
CA GLU A 46 -12.27 4.77 4.04
C GLU A 46 -13.52 5.46 3.48
N THR A 47 -13.36 6.62 2.84
CA THR A 47 -14.49 7.34 2.21
C THR A 47 -15.14 6.51 1.12
N LYS A 48 -14.34 5.83 0.29
CA LYS A 48 -14.85 4.93 -0.76
C LYS A 48 -15.55 3.71 -0.17
N HIS A 49 -15.01 3.13 0.90
CA HIS A 49 -15.65 2.01 1.61
C HIS A 49 -16.98 2.42 2.23
N LEU A 50 -17.05 3.58 2.88
CA LEU A 50 -18.29 4.10 3.45
C LEU A 50 -19.33 4.49 2.39
N ALA A 51 -18.92 4.90 1.19
CA ALA A 51 -19.82 5.17 0.08
C ALA A 51 -20.41 3.90 -0.53
N HIS A 52 -19.68 2.78 -0.43
CA HIS A 52 -20.09 1.46 -0.90
C HIS A 52 -19.79 0.40 0.16
N PRO A 53 -20.49 0.44 1.31
CA PRO A 53 -20.34 -0.58 2.32
C PRO A 53 -20.96 -1.87 1.77
N ASP A 54 -20.20 -2.96 1.81
CA ASP A 54 -20.67 -4.30 1.39
C ASP A 54 -22.01 -4.67 2.04
#